data_AF-A0AAV2SQK5-F1
#
_entry.id   AF-A0AAV2SQK5-F1
#
_cell.length_a   1.000
_cell.length_b   1.000
_cell.length_c   1.000
_cell.angle_alpha   90.00
_cell.angle_beta   90.00
_cell.angle_gamma   90.00
#
_symmetry.space_group_name_H-M   'P 1'
#
loop_
_entity.id
_entity.type
_entity.pdbx_description
1 polymer ?
#
loop_
_entity_poly.entity_id
_entity_poly.type
_entity_poly.pdbx_seq_one_letter_code
_entity_poly.pdbx_strand_id
1 'polypeptide(L)'
;TGTSLTGNLAKRFFAGECRVLLYKIVKEPHLGHVKKLHLHFDVILRILSSKNHSIDMDKFGNLCTTTYVDVLTHFKWVDLTPTVHKVLAHATELISNNMCMGIGHLSEEGLEACHKIIRRFRVSWTLQTSDQANLKDLLKKLWLRSDPLFYSYRRVVRCPKCGLKGHRRNCPIYDEKLNQSESDIMVEDIFVDLE
;
A
#
# COMPACT_ATOMS: atom_id res chain seq x y z
N THR A 1 12.25 20.48 -3.21
CA THR A 1 11.60 19.17 -3.00
C THR A 1 12.57 18.09 -3.43
N GLY A 2 13.01 17.25 -2.50
CA GLY A 2 14.33 16.60 -2.58
C GLY A 2 14.42 15.25 -3.26
N THR A 3 13.34 14.48 -3.39
CA THR A 3 13.42 13.19 -4.08
C THR A 3 12.10 12.84 -4.78
N SER A 4 12.17 12.46 -6.05
CA SER A 4 11.02 12.00 -6.85
C SER A 4 10.69 10.52 -6.58
N LEU A 5 10.73 10.10 -5.30
CA LEU A 5 10.38 8.74 -4.90
C LEU A 5 8.86 8.59 -4.95
N THR A 6 8.38 7.62 -5.74
CA THR A 6 6.94 7.38 -5.93
C THR A 6 6.51 6.08 -5.27
N GLY A 7 5.21 5.93 -5.00
CA GLY A 7 4.67 4.67 -4.48
C GLY A 7 4.98 3.44 -5.36
N ASN A 8 5.13 3.62 -6.68
CA ASN A 8 5.55 2.54 -7.58
C ASN A 8 7.01 2.12 -7.34
N LEU A 9 7.89 3.07 -7.05
CA LEU A 9 9.28 2.76 -6.72
C LEU A 9 9.37 2.05 -5.36
N ALA A 10 8.60 2.51 -4.36
CA ALA A 10 8.52 1.84 -3.06
C ALA A 10 8.04 0.38 -3.19
N LYS A 11 6.98 0.13 -3.98
CA LYS A 11 6.50 -1.23 -4.26
C LYS A 11 7.56 -2.11 -4.93
N ARG A 12 8.35 -1.55 -5.83
CA ARG A 12 9.46 -2.28 -6.47
C ARG A 12 10.59 -2.57 -5.49
N PHE A 13 10.91 -1.63 -4.59
CA PHE A 13 11.94 -1.82 -3.58
C PHE A 13 11.66 -3.04 -2.70
N PHE A 14 10.43 -3.20 -2.22
CA PHE A 14 10.06 -4.33 -1.36
C PHE A 14 9.83 -5.66 -2.12
N ALA A 15 9.74 -5.62 -3.45
CA ALA A 15 9.55 -6.81 -4.27
C ALA A 15 10.73 -7.80 -4.19
N GLY A 16 10.44 -9.09 -4.39
CA GLY A 16 11.44 -10.16 -4.29
C GLY A 16 12.66 -9.98 -5.20
N GLU A 17 12.48 -9.40 -6.39
CA GLU A 17 13.59 -9.10 -7.32
C GLU A 17 14.61 -8.13 -6.71
N CYS A 18 14.15 -7.03 -6.10
CA CYS A 18 15.01 -6.05 -5.45
C CYS A 18 15.67 -6.63 -4.20
N ARG A 19 14.97 -7.50 -3.48
CA ARG A 19 15.50 -8.23 -2.31
C ARG A 19 16.77 -9.02 -2.67
N VAL A 20 16.75 -9.76 -3.78
CA VAL A 20 17.94 -10.51 -4.26
C VAL A 20 19.11 -9.58 -4.60
N LEU A 21 18.84 -8.43 -5.22
CA LEU A 21 19.89 -7.45 -5.54
C LEU A 21 20.49 -6.82 -4.28
N LEU A 22 19.64 -6.49 -3.31
CA LEU A 22 20.05 -5.90 -2.04
C LEU A 22 21.02 -6.85 -1.29
N TYR A 23 20.77 -8.15 -1.35
CA TYR A 23 21.62 -9.17 -0.72
C TYR A 23 23.01 -9.28 -1.34
N LYS A 24 23.16 -8.89 -2.62
CA LYS A 24 24.47 -8.87 -3.29
C LYS A 24 25.28 -7.62 -2.95
N ILE A 25 24.59 -6.53 -2.60
CA ILE A 25 25.23 -5.24 -2.32
C ILE A 25 25.68 -5.17 -0.85
N VAL A 26 24.84 -5.64 0.06
CA VAL A 26 25.13 -5.61 1.51
C VAL A 26 26.06 -6.75 1.88
N LYS A 27 27.16 -6.43 2.57
CA LYS A 27 28.14 -7.39 3.07
C LYS A 27 27.90 -7.72 4.54
N GLU A 28 28.48 -8.82 4.99
CA GLU A 28 28.55 -9.16 6.42
C GLU A 28 29.33 -8.06 7.20
N PRO A 29 29.01 -7.83 8.50
CA PRO A 29 28.09 -8.59 9.36
C PRO A 29 26.62 -8.11 9.31
N HIS A 30 26.30 -7.10 8.50
CA HIS A 30 24.98 -6.46 8.51
C HIS A 30 23.94 -7.17 7.63
N LEU A 31 24.36 -8.10 6.77
CA LEU A 31 23.50 -8.75 5.80
C LEU A 31 22.30 -9.44 6.45
N GLY A 32 22.52 -10.23 7.52
CA GLY A 32 21.44 -10.92 8.23
C GLY A 32 20.38 -9.96 8.77
N HIS A 33 20.81 -8.85 9.39
CA HIS A 33 19.90 -7.85 9.96
C HIS A 33 19.14 -7.08 8.87
N VAL A 34 19.81 -6.69 7.79
CA VAL A 34 19.16 -5.97 6.69
C VAL A 34 18.13 -6.87 5.98
N LYS A 35 18.41 -8.16 5.80
CA LYS A 35 17.45 -9.14 5.28
C LYS A 35 16.17 -9.16 6.11
N LYS A 36 16.32 -9.32 7.42
CA LYS A 36 15.21 -9.38 8.38
C LYS A 36 14.40 -8.08 8.37
N LEU A 37 15.06 -6.93 8.47
CA LEU A 37 14.39 -5.62 8.44
C LEU A 37 13.63 -5.39 7.14
N HIS A 38 14.23 -5.69 5.99
CA HIS A 38 13.58 -5.51 4.70
C HIS A 38 12.32 -6.37 4.58
N LEU A 39 12.37 -7.63 5.05
CA LEU A 39 11.22 -8.52 5.10
C LEU A 39 10.14 -8.01 6.05
N HIS A 40 10.51 -7.63 7.27
CA HIS A 40 9.57 -7.14 8.27
C HIS A 40 8.86 -5.86 7.80
N PHE A 41 9.58 -4.90 7.21
CA PHE A 41 8.96 -3.69 6.66
C PHE A 41 8.01 -3.99 5.50
N ASP A 42 8.34 -4.94 4.62
CA ASP A 42 7.42 -5.39 3.56
C ASP A 42 6.10 -5.89 4.16
N VAL A 43 6.19 -6.80 5.15
CA VAL A 43 5.01 -7.37 5.84
C VAL A 43 4.21 -6.30 6.57
N ILE A 44 4.86 -5.47 7.39
CA ILE A 44 4.19 -4.41 8.17
C ILE A 44 3.45 -3.42 7.26
N LEU A 45 4.09 -2.96 6.19
CA LEU A 45 3.48 -2.00 5.27
C LEU A 45 2.30 -2.61 4.51
N ARG A 46 2.36 -3.90 4.16
CA ARG A 46 1.25 -4.63 3.53
C ARG A 46 0.06 -4.78 4.47
N ILE A 47 0.30 -5.12 5.73
CA ILE A 47 -0.75 -5.23 6.76
C ILE A 47 -1.41 -3.87 6.99
N LEU A 48 -0.63 -2.80 7.16
CA LEU A 48 -1.14 -1.44 7.29
C LEU A 48 -2.00 -1.02 6.09
N SER A 49 -1.55 -1.34 4.88
CA SER A 49 -2.24 -0.96 3.64
C SER A 49 -3.42 -1.87 3.29
N SER A 50 -3.70 -2.90 4.09
CA SER A 50 -4.83 -3.80 3.88
C SER A 50 -6.17 -3.08 4.12
N LYS A 51 -7.24 -3.54 3.46
CA LYS A 51 -8.55 -2.86 3.46
C LYS A 51 -9.66 -3.69 4.09
N ASN A 52 -9.65 -5.00 3.86
CA ASN A 52 -10.77 -5.90 4.17
C ASN A 52 -10.28 -7.16 4.92
N HIS A 53 -9.27 -7.02 5.78
CA HIS A 53 -8.73 -8.12 6.56
C HIS A 53 -8.68 -7.73 8.03
N SER A 54 -9.11 -8.65 8.89
CA SER A 54 -8.89 -8.55 10.33
C SER A 54 -7.45 -8.97 10.64
N ILE A 55 -6.85 -8.33 11.63
CA ILE A 55 -5.44 -8.45 11.96
C ILE A 55 -5.31 -9.03 13.37
N ASP A 56 -4.50 -10.09 13.50
CA ASP A 56 -4.04 -10.57 14.81
C ASP A 56 -3.12 -9.54 15.44
N MET A 57 -3.63 -8.86 16.45
CA MET A 57 -2.96 -7.74 17.10
C MET A 57 -1.73 -8.17 17.90
N ASP A 58 -1.71 -9.39 18.44
CA ASP A 58 -0.60 -9.89 19.23
C ASP A 58 0.58 -10.22 18.32
N LYS A 59 0.33 -10.94 17.22
CA LYS A 59 1.36 -11.24 16.22
C LYS A 59 1.89 -9.98 15.56
N PHE A 60 1.00 -9.06 15.17
CA PHE A 60 1.39 -7.80 14.56
C PHE A 60 2.19 -6.91 15.52
N GLY A 61 1.74 -6.78 16.77
CA GLY A 61 2.44 -6.03 17.81
C GLY A 61 3.85 -6.57 18.06
N ASN A 62 3.98 -7.89 18.18
CA ASN A 62 5.28 -8.55 18.33
C ASN A 62 6.20 -8.30 17.12
N LEU A 63 5.67 -8.34 15.89
CA LEU A 63 6.44 -8.02 14.68
C LEU A 63 6.95 -6.56 14.71
N CYS A 64 6.11 -5.60 15.08
CA CYS A 64 6.49 -4.20 15.18
C CYS A 64 7.54 -3.96 16.28
N THR A 65 7.34 -4.49 17.48
CA THR A 65 8.28 -4.32 18.61
C THR A 65 9.62 -4.98 18.34
N THR A 66 9.64 -6.21 17.81
CA THR A 66 10.91 -6.89 17.46
C THR A 66 11.69 -6.12 16.40
N THR A 67 11.00 -5.60 15.38
CA THR A 67 11.62 -4.75 14.35
C THR A 67 12.17 -3.45 14.92
N TYR A 68 11.43 -2.82 15.83
CA TYR A 68 11.86 -1.59 16.51
C TYR A 68 13.15 -1.80 17.31
N VAL A 69 13.20 -2.86 18.12
CA VAL A 69 14.37 -3.23 18.91
C VAL A 69 15.56 -3.54 18.01
N ASP A 70 15.37 -4.34 16.94
CA ASP A 70 16.43 -4.71 16.01
C ASP A 70 17.09 -3.49 15.33
N VAL A 71 16.31 -2.46 14.97
CA VAL A 71 16.87 -1.24 14.39
C VAL A 71 17.74 -0.51 15.43
N LEU A 72 17.25 -0.33 16.65
CA LEU A 72 17.97 0.40 17.69
C LEU A 72 19.23 -0.34 18.18
N THR A 73 19.21 -1.67 18.21
CA THR A 73 20.36 -2.47 18.68
C THR A 73 21.47 -2.54 17.63
N HIS A 74 21.11 -2.78 16.37
CA HIS A 74 22.08 -3.06 15.29
C HIS A 74 22.44 -1.85 14.43
N PHE A 75 21.60 -0.80 14.42
CA PHE A 75 21.79 0.41 13.62
C PHE A 75 21.74 1.67 14.49
N LYS A 76 22.55 1.70 15.55
CA LYS A 76 22.62 2.82 16.52
C LYS A 76 22.91 4.20 15.91
N TRP A 77 23.46 4.23 14.71
CA TRP A 77 23.77 5.46 13.97
C TRP A 77 22.57 6.00 13.18
N VAL A 78 21.48 5.23 13.06
CA VAL A 78 20.27 5.63 12.34
C VAL A 78 19.27 6.24 13.32
N ASP A 79 18.93 7.50 13.09
CA ASP A 79 17.77 8.10 13.74
C ASP A 79 16.48 7.64 13.04
N LEU A 80 15.53 7.12 13.82
CA LEU A 80 14.22 6.76 13.30
C LEU A 80 13.47 8.00 12.85
N THR A 81 13.14 8.06 11.56
CA THR A 81 12.27 9.12 11.04
C THR A 81 10.90 9.08 11.73
N PRO A 82 10.21 10.22 11.88
CA PRO A 82 8.89 10.26 12.52
C PRO A 82 7.87 9.28 11.93
N THR A 83 7.93 9.05 10.61
CA THR A 83 7.06 8.10 9.92
C THR A 83 7.35 6.66 10.34
N VAL A 84 8.62 6.26 10.34
CA VAL A 84 9.02 4.90 10.74
C VAL A 84 8.71 4.67 12.22
N HIS A 85 8.99 5.66 13.08
CA HIS A 85 8.64 5.58 14.49
C HIS A 85 7.13 5.41 14.70
N LYS A 86 6.30 6.20 14.02
CA LYS A 86 4.83 6.04 14.08
C LYS A 86 4.38 4.66 13.61
N VAL A 87 4.97 4.13 12.55
CA VAL A 87 4.67 2.78 12.05
C VAL A 87 5.07 1.69 13.05
N LEU A 88 6.24 1.78 13.68
CA LEU A 88 6.70 0.70 14.55
C LEU A 88 6.19 0.81 15.99
N ALA A 89 5.96 2.02 16.51
CA ALA A 89 5.55 2.23 17.89
C ALA A 89 4.03 2.39 18.06
N HIS A 90 3.34 2.97 17.07
CA HIS A 90 1.92 3.35 17.22
C HIS A 90 0.96 2.63 16.27
N ALA A 91 1.45 1.87 15.28
CA ALA A 91 0.57 1.18 14.34
C ALA A 91 -0.38 0.19 15.03
N THR A 92 0.11 -0.55 16.02
CA THR A 92 -0.68 -1.54 16.77
C THR A 92 -1.86 -0.88 17.48
N GLU A 93 -1.61 0.22 18.20
CA GLU A 93 -2.67 0.99 18.88
C GLU A 93 -3.65 1.59 17.86
N LEU A 94 -3.14 2.13 16.76
CA LEU A 94 -3.95 2.73 15.70
C LEU A 94 -4.88 1.70 15.03
N ILE A 95 -4.38 0.50 14.73
CA ILE A 95 -5.17 -0.60 14.15
C ILE A 95 -6.17 -1.14 15.17
N SER A 96 -5.78 -1.27 16.45
CA SER A 96 -6.69 -1.68 17.52
C SER A 96 -7.88 -0.72 17.62
N ASN A 97 -7.61 0.59 17.58
CA ASN A 97 -8.64 1.63 17.55
C ASN A 97 -9.47 1.65 16.25
N ASN A 98 -9.00 0.99 15.19
CA ASN A 98 -9.68 0.83 13.91
C ASN A 98 -10.33 -0.56 13.79
N MET A 99 -10.92 -1.08 14.87
CA MET A 99 -11.62 -2.38 14.90
C MET A 99 -10.75 -3.57 14.46
N CYS A 100 -9.45 -3.52 14.76
CA CYS A 100 -8.46 -4.52 14.32
C CYS A 100 -8.38 -4.70 12.79
N MET A 101 -8.76 -3.67 12.03
CA MET A 101 -8.70 -3.66 10.57
C MET A 101 -7.54 -2.81 10.09
N GLY A 102 -6.97 -3.18 8.95
CA GLY A 102 -5.97 -2.36 8.27
C GLY A 102 -6.48 -0.95 7.95
N ILE A 103 -5.56 0.00 7.85
CA ILE A 103 -5.88 1.42 7.62
C ILE A 103 -5.94 1.80 6.15
N GLY A 104 -5.85 0.83 5.24
CA GLY A 104 -5.88 1.08 3.80
C GLY A 104 -7.17 1.75 3.32
N HIS A 105 -8.29 1.60 4.04
CA HIS A 105 -9.54 2.29 3.72
C HIS A 105 -9.50 3.80 4.03
N LEU A 106 -8.66 4.19 4.99
CA LEU A 106 -8.47 5.58 5.43
C LEU A 106 -7.33 6.28 4.66
N SER A 107 -6.78 5.63 3.64
CA SER A 107 -5.64 6.11 2.87
C SER A 107 -5.97 7.29 1.95
N GLU A 108 -5.05 8.25 1.87
CA GLU A 108 -5.13 9.41 0.98
C GLU A 108 -4.87 9.08 -0.50
N GLU A 109 -4.43 7.86 -0.83
CA GLU A 109 -4.11 7.43 -2.21
C GLU A 109 -5.24 7.71 -3.20
N GLY A 110 -6.50 7.57 -2.76
CA GLY A 110 -7.68 7.84 -3.57
C GLY A 110 -7.80 9.32 -3.96
N LEU A 111 -7.52 10.22 -3.03
CA LEU A 111 -7.55 11.67 -3.24
C LEU A 111 -6.39 12.11 -4.14
N GLU A 112 -5.19 11.58 -3.93
CA GLU A 112 -4.04 11.88 -4.79
C GLU A 112 -4.27 11.42 -6.24
N ALA A 113 -4.84 10.23 -6.43
CA ALA A 113 -5.22 9.75 -7.75
C ALA A 113 -6.27 10.66 -8.43
N CYS A 114 -7.17 11.26 -7.65
CA CYS A 114 -8.14 12.24 -8.14
C CYS A 114 -7.48 13.51 -8.69
N HIS A 115 -6.35 13.97 -8.16
CA HIS A 115 -5.65 15.15 -8.69
C HIS A 115 -5.23 15.00 -10.17
N LYS A 116 -4.90 13.78 -10.61
CA LYS A 116 -4.62 13.51 -12.03
C LYS A 116 -5.86 13.70 -12.91
N ILE A 117 -7.03 13.32 -12.39
CA ILE A 117 -8.32 13.46 -13.08
C ILE A 117 -8.74 14.92 -13.12
N ILE A 118 -8.61 15.63 -12.00
CA ILE A 118 -8.92 17.05 -11.87
C ILE A 118 -8.16 17.87 -12.91
N ARG A 119 -6.83 17.67 -13.00
CA ARG A 119 -6.00 18.36 -14.00
C ARG A 119 -6.46 18.08 -15.43
N ARG A 120 -6.78 16.81 -15.74
CA ARG A 120 -7.26 16.42 -17.08
C ARG A 120 -8.61 17.04 -17.41
N PHE A 121 -9.55 17.02 -16.47
CA PHE A 121 -10.88 17.58 -16.65
C PHE A 121 -10.81 19.08 -16.90
N ARG A 122 -10.06 19.79 -16.07
CA ARG A 122 -9.87 21.24 -16.16
C ARG A 122 -9.31 21.69 -17.51
N VAL A 123 -8.35 20.95 -18.06
CA VAL A 123 -7.66 21.32 -19.31
C VAL A 123 -8.52 21.05 -20.54
N SER A 124 -9.20 19.90 -20.61
CA SER A 124 -9.77 19.45 -21.88
C SER A 124 -11.28 19.25 -21.86
N TRP A 125 -11.89 19.01 -20.70
CA TRP A 125 -13.25 18.45 -20.61
C TRP A 125 -14.23 19.37 -19.87
N THR A 126 -13.84 20.61 -19.59
CA THR A 126 -14.68 21.64 -18.96
C THR A 126 -14.83 22.86 -19.85
N LEU A 127 -15.88 23.66 -19.61
CA LEU A 127 -16.06 24.94 -20.30
C LEU A 127 -14.87 25.87 -20.06
N GLN A 128 -14.35 26.50 -21.11
CA GLN A 128 -13.21 27.43 -21.06
C GLN A 128 -13.63 28.90 -21.23
N THR A 129 -14.92 29.20 -21.08
CA THR A 129 -15.46 30.56 -21.26
C THR A 129 -15.10 31.49 -20.11
N SER A 130 -15.02 30.98 -18.88
CA SER A 130 -14.55 31.70 -17.69
C SER A 130 -14.07 30.71 -16.64
N ASP A 131 -13.22 31.16 -15.71
CA ASP A 131 -12.74 30.32 -14.61
C ASP A 131 -13.88 29.79 -13.73
N GLN A 132 -14.89 30.62 -13.47
CA GLN A 132 -16.07 30.21 -12.70
C GLN A 132 -16.87 29.12 -13.42
N ALA A 133 -17.08 29.26 -14.74
CA ALA A 133 -17.77 28.25 -15.53
C ALA A 133 -16.97 26.93 -15.58
N ASN A 134 -15.65 27.04 -15.73
CA ASN A 134 -14.73 25.91 -15.74
C ASN A 134 -14.78 25.12 -14.42
N LEU A 135 -14.66 25.82 -13.28
CA LEU A 135 -14.71 25.20 -11.95
C LEU A 135 -16.09 24.61 -11.64
N LYS A 136 -17.18 25.31 -12.01
CA LYS A 136 -18.55 24.79 -11.82
C LYS A 136 -18.77 23.50 -12.61
N ASP A 137 -18.29 23.43 -13.84
CA ASP A 137 -18.40 22.22 -14.68
C ASP A 137 -17.48 21.09 -14.20
N LEU A 138 -16.27 21.42 -13.73
CA LEU A 138 -15.37 20.48 -13.07
C LEU A 138 -16.04 19.79 -11.88
N LEU A 139 -16.63 20.57 -10.97
CA LEU A 139 -17.30 20.04 -9.78
C LEU A 139 -18.48 19.13 -10.16
N LYS A 140 -19.31 19.53 -11.13
CA LYS A 140 -20.41 18.69 -11.62
C LYS A 140 -19.92 17.34 -12.14
N LYS A 141 -18.84 17.33 -12.93
CA LYS A 141 -18.24 16.09 -13.47
C LYS A 141 -17.63 15.22 -12.37
N LEU A 142 -17.01 15.82 -11.37
CA LEU A 142 -16.50 15.07 -10.22
C LEU A 142 -17.63 14.44 -9.42
N TRP A 143 -18.72 15.18 -9.15
CA TRP A 143 -19.89 14.66 -8.45
C TRP A 143 -20.53 13.47 -9.19
N LEU A 144 -20.80 13.63 -10.49
CA LEU A 144 -21.34 12.54 -11.32
C LEU A 144 -20.42 11.32 -11.36
N ARG A 145 -19.10 11.53 -11.28
CA ARG A 145 -18.13 10.45 -11.30
C ARG A 145 -18.10 9.65 -10.00
N SER A 146 -18.28 10.32 -8.86
CA SER A 146 -18.26 9.73 -7.52
C SER A 146 -19.64 9.25 -7.05
N ASP A 147 -20.69 9.55 -7.80
CA ASP A 147 -22.05 9.11 -7.49
C ASP A 147 -22.12 7.56 -7.43
N PRO A 148 -22.58 6.98 -6.30
CA PRO A 148 -22.66 5.53 -6.12
C PRO A 148 -23.52 4.81 -7.16
N LEU A 149 -24.61 5.44 -7.62
CA LEU A 149 -25.52 4.88 -8.61
C LEU A 149 -24.82 4.79 -9.98
N PHE A 150 -24.11 5.85 -10.39
CA PHE A 150 -23.32 5.79 -11.63
C PHE A 150 -22.12 4.86 -11.50
N TYR A 151 -21.56 4.74 -10.30
CA TYR A 151 -20.49 3.80 -10.03
C TYR A 151 -20.94 2.34 -10.19
N SER A 152 -22.16 1.99 -9.76
CA SER A 152 -22.69 0.62 -9.91
C SER A 152 -22.92 0.20 -11.37
N TYR A 153 -23.16 1.15 -12.27
CA TYR A 153 -23.31 0.87 -13.71
C TYR A 153 -21.97 0.74 -14.46
N ARG A 154 -20.83 0.95 -13.80
CA ARG A 154 -19.54 0.85 -14.49
C ARG A 154 -19.29 -0.56 -15.00
N ARG A 155 -18.70 -0.65 -16.20
CA ARG A 155 -18.27 -1.92 -16.78
C ARG A 155 -17.38 -2.65 -15.79
N VAL A 156 -17.82 -3.83 -15.38
CA VAL A 156 -16.98 -4.74 -14.62
C VAL A 156 -15.83 -5.16 -15.53
N VAL A 157 -14.61 -4.78 -15.15
CA VAL A 157 -13.42 -5.16 -15.88
C VAL A 157 -13.26 -6.67 -15.75
N ARG A 158 -13.28 -7.36 -16.89
CA ARG A 158 -12.94 -8.78 -16.97
C ARG A 158 -11.45 -8.91 -17.20
N CYS A 159 -10.85 -9.91 -16.57
CA CYS A 159 -9.46 -10.25 -16.80
C CYS A 159 -9.27 -10.72 -18.24
N PRO A 160 -8.30 -10.18 -18.99
CA PRO A 160 -8.04 -10.65 -20.35
C PRO A 160 -7.46 -12.07 -20.40
N LYS A 161 -6.88 -12.58 -19.30
CA LYS A 161 -6.31 -13.94 -19.22
C LYS A 161 -7.38 -15.01 -18.94
N CYS A 162 -8.17 -14.86 -17.87
CA CYS A 162 -9.15 -15.89 -17.45
C CYS A 162 -10.62 -15.51 -17.66
N GLY A 163 -10.93 -14.29 -18.09
CA GLY A 163 -12.31 -13.83 -18.27
C GLY A 163 -13.11 -13.55 -17.00
N LEU A 164 -12.58 -13.87 -15.80
CA LEU A 164 -13.24 -13.59 -14.52
C LEU A 164 -13.27 -12.10 -14.19
N LYS A 165 -14.25 -11.74 -13.35
CA LYS A 165 -14.42 -10.39 -12.81
C LYS A 165 -13.55 -10.20 -11.58
N GLY A 166 -13.16 -8.95 -11.27
CA GLY A 166 -12.49 -8.60 -10.00
C GLY A 166 -10.98 -8.43 -10.07
N HIS A 167 -10.33 -8.76 -11.19
CA HIS A 167 -8.91 -8.52 -11.40
C HIS A 167 -8.60 -8.21 -12.87
N ARG A 168 -7.48 -7.51 -13.13
CA ARG A 168 -7.15 -7.01 -14.49
C ARG A 168 -5.78 -7.42 -14.99
N ARG A 169 -4.73 -7.28 -14.16
CA ARG A 169 -3.33 -7.51 -14.58
C ARG A 169 -2.74 -8.77 -13.97
N ASN A 170 -3.01 -9.01 -12.69
CA ASN A 170 -2.61 -10.22 -11.99
C ASN A 170 -3.82 -11.16 -11.95
N CYS A 171 -3.70 -12.30 -12.60
CA CYS A 171 -4.73 -13.32 -12.70
C CYS A 171 -4.40 -14.47 -11.76
N PRO A 172 -5.18 -14.71 -10.69
CA PRO A 172 -4.90 -15.78 -9.74
C PRO A 172 -4.76 -17.13 -10.46
N ILE A 173 -5.69 -17.49 -11.36
CA ILE A 173 -5.67 -18.77 -12.09
C ILE A 173 -4.39 -19.00 -12.93
N TYR A 174 -3.85 -17.96 -13.57
CA TYR A 174 -2.74 -18.11 -14.52
C TYR A 174 -1.40 -17.64 -13.97
N ASP A 175 -1.41 -16.83 -12.92
CA ASP A 175 -0.22 -16.35 -12.24
C ASP A 175 0.07 -17.17 -10.96
N GLU A 176 -0.81 -18.12 -10.59
CA GLU A 176 -0.58 -19.14 -9.55
C GLU A 176 0.50 -20.14 -9.98
N LYS A 177 1.75 -19.78 -9.66
CA LYS A 177 2.84 -20.62 -9.11
C LYS A 177 4.19 -19.89 -9.21
N LEU A 178 4.21 -18.59 -8.93
CA LEU A 178 5.42 -18.01 -8.36
C LEU A 178 5.34 -18.35 -6.87
N ASN A 179 6.24 -19.20 -6.38
CA ASN A 179 6.36 -19.61 -4.98
C ASN A 179 5.89 -18.50 -4.03
N GLN A 180 4.91 -18.77 -3.16
CA GLN A 180 4.52 -17.84 -2.10
C GLN A 180 5.80 -17.37 -1.42
N SER A 181 6.03 -16.06 -1.48
CA SER A 181 7.23 -15.50 -0.89
C SER A 181 7.11 -15.60 0.63
N GLU A 182 8.25 -15.62 1.31
CA GLU A 182 8.29 -15.63 2.78
C GLU A 182 7.43 -14.52 3.40
N SER A 183 7.37 -13.34 2.76
CA SER A 183 6.48 -12.26 3.21
C SER A 183 5.00 -12.50 2.93
N ASP A 184 4.63 -13.29 1.93
CA ASP A 184 3.23 -13.67 1.71
C ASP A 184 2.74 -14.56 2.85
N ILE A 185 3.54 -15.56 3.23
CA ILE A 185 3.23 -16.49 4.33
C ILE A 185 3.09 -15.72 5.66
N MET A 186 4.02 -14.81 5.96
CA MET A 186 3.94 -13.99 7.18
C MET A 186 2.72 -13.07 7.20
N VAL A 187 2.31 -12.52 6.05
CA VAL A 187 1.11 -11.67 5.97
C VAL A 187 -0.15 -12.50 6.19
N GLU A 188 -0.23 -13.69 5.56
CA GLU A 188 -1.35 -14.61 5.73
C GLU A 188 -1.48 -15.11 7.17
N ASP A 189 -0.36 -15.42 7.85
CA ASP A 189 -0.37 -15.86 9.26
C ASP A 189 -0.88 -14.78 10.25
N ILE A 190 -0.76 -13.50 9.89
CA ILE A 190 -1.23 -12.38 10.72
C ILE A 190 -2.69 -12.03 10.41
N PHE A 191 -3.21 -12.39 9.25
CA PHE A 191 -4.62 -12.20 8.95
C PHE A 191 -5.48 -13.26 9.63
N VAL A 192 -6.60 -12.81 10.19
CA VAL A 192 -7.61 -13.68 10.79
C VAL A 192 -8.75 -13.83 9.80
N ASP A 193 -9.20 -15.08 9.61
CA ASP A 193 -10.40 -15.36 8.83
C ASP A 193 -11.61 -14.72 9.54
N LEU A 194 -12.34 -13.89 8.81
CA LEU A 194 -13.59 -13.32 9.28
C LEU A 194 -14.65 -14.44 9.22
N GLU A 195 -15.05 -14.97 10.38
CA GLU A 195 -16.28 -15.78 10.52
C GLU A 195 -17.54 -14.97 10.21
#